data_AF-A0A959ITE7-F1
#
_entry.id   AF-A0A959ITE7-F1
#
_cell.length_a   1.000
_cell.length_b   1.000
_cell.length_c   1.000
_cell.angle_alpha   90.00
_cell.angle_beta   90.00
_cell.angle_gamma   90.00
#
_symmetry.space_group_name_H-M   'P 1'
#
loop_
_entity.id
_entity.type
_entity.pdbx_description
1 polymer ?
#
loop_
_entity_poly.entity_id
_entity_poly.type
_entity_poly.pdbx_seq_one_letter_code
_entity_poly.pdbx_strand_id
1 'polypeptide(L)'
;MKVSEALQHMSKSYLHRTLDSFTRDLPKKEVDHSREIILKNLNELTDTERIKKVLKAKGPYSYRILLSTIIEVLINKPDNMASEDEVYEAVIQYEKEILDFAKDPDFLKYENSKNLEILKAVFEVALDDRIISNEEVVLIERLRMKLEISERNTKVLIAQLNNYPQKSNELHSHRQVKEALIDL
;
A
#
# COMPACT_ATOMS: atom_id res chain seq x y z
N MET A 1 12.73 5.69 12.61
CA MET A 1 13.96 4.99 12.19
C MET A 1 14.71 5.79 11.14
N LYS A 2 16.02 6.00 11.31
CA LYS A 2 16.91 6.57 10.28
C LYS A 2 17.30 5.47 9.28
N VAL A 3 17.55 5.81 8.01
CA VAL A 3 17.99 4.83 6.99
C VAL A 3 19.23 4.06 7.45
N SER A 4 20.15 4.72 8.16
CA SER A 4 21.36 4.10 8.73
C SER A 4 21.08 2.97 9.72
N GLU A 5 19.99 3.06 10.48
CA GLU A 5 19.58 2.03 11.45
C GLU A 5 18.99 0.82 10.70
N ALA A 6 18.16 1.07 9.69
CA ALA A 6 17.56 0.02 8.87
C ALA A 6 18.61 -0.84 8.15
N LEU A 7 19.67 -0.23 7.62
CA LEU A 7 20.73 -0.93 6.87
C LEU A 7 21.47 -2.02 7.68
N GLN A 8 21.49 -1.90 9.01
CA GLN A 8 22.13 -2.89 9.88
C GLN A 8 21.35 -4.22 9.89
N HIS A 9 20.03 -4.14 9.72
CA HIS A 9 19.13 -5.28 9.77
C HIS A 9 18.77 -5.84 8.38
N MET A 10 19.16 -5.15 7.29
CA MET A 10 18.90 -5.62 5.94
C MET A 10 19.75 -6.84 5.57
N SER A 11 19.11 -7.83 4.94
CA SER A 11 19.79 -8.95 4.32
C SER A 11 20.58 -8.52 3.08
N LYS A 12 21.53 -9.36 2.62
CA LYS A 12 22.29 -9.12 1.38
C LYS A 12 21.36 -8.87 0.18
N SER A 13 20.25 -9.61 0.09
CA SER A 13 19.27 -9.46 -0.98
C SER A 13 18.62 -8.07 -0.98
N TYR A 14 18.16 -7.61 0.19
CA TYR A 14 17.52 -6.29 0.30
C TYR A 14 18.50 -5.14 0.08
N LEU A 15 19.76 -5.28 0.51
CA LEU A 15 20.81 -4.30 0.21
C LEU A 15 21.05 -4.19 -1.31
N HIS A 16 21.11 -5.31 -2.01
CA HIS A 16 21.27 -5.33 -3.47
C HIS A 16 20.05 -4.76 -4.18
N ARG A 17 18.82 -5.13 -3.78
CA ARG A 17 17.59 -4.53 -4.32
C ARG A 17 17.56 -3.01 -4.13
N THR A 18 17.98 -2.54 -2.95
CA THR A 18 18.05 -1.10 -2.65
C THR A 18 19.05 -0.41 -3.57
N LEU A 19 20.24 -0.97 -3.78
CA LEU A 19 21.24 -0.44 -4.72
C LEU A 19 20.74 -0.40 -6.16
N ASP A 20 20.15 -1.50 -6.63
CA ASP A 20 19.62 -1.63 -8.00
C ASP A 20 18.54 -0.57 -8.29
N SER A 21 17.87 -0.07 -7.25
CA SER A 21 16.84 0.96 -7.40
C SER A 21 17.40 2.32 -7.84
N PHE A 22 18.62 2.71 -7.45
CA PHE A 22 19.20 4.04 -7.75
C PHE A 22 20.55 4.00 -8.46
N THR A 23 21.20 2.84 -8.55
CA THR A 23 22.45 2.66 -9.30
C THR A 23 22.22 1.67 -10.42
N ARG A 24 22.50 2.07 -11.66
CA ARG A 24 22.54 1.14 -12.79
C ARG A 24 23.92 0.49 -12.81
N ASP A 25 23.95 -0.85 -12.76
CA ASP A 25 25.14 -1.67 -13.04
C ASP A 25 26.33 -1.53 -12.07
N LEU A 26 26.08 -1.33 -10.77
CA LEU A 26 27.15 -1.52 -9.79
C LEU A 26 27.43 -3.02 -9.60
N PRO A 27 28.70 -3.46 -9.59
CA PRO A 27 29.05 -4.83 -9.25
C PRO A 27 28.48 -5.17 -7.87
N LYS A 28 27.80 -6.31 -7.74
CA LYS A 28 27.27 -6.80 -6.47
C LYS A 28 28.42 -7.11 -5.51
N LYS A 29 28.79 -6.13 -4.69
CA LYS A 29 29.91 -6.24 -3.74
C LYS A 29 29.44 -6.85 -2.41
N GLU A 30 30.41 -7.04 -1.53
CA GLU A 30 30.18 -7.48 -0.14
C GLU A 30 29.20 -6.57 0.62
N VAL A 31 28.61 -7.13 1.67
CA VAL A 31 27.51 -6.53 2.45
C VAL A 31 27.89 -5.14 2.98
N ASP A 32 29.07 -4.99 3.57
CA ASP A 32 29.49 -3.72 4.18
C ASP A 32 29.71 -2.62 3.14
N HIS A 33 30.28 -2.97 1.99
CA HIS A 33 30.45 -2.01 0.90
C HIS A 33 29.10 -1.57 0.32
N SER A 34 28.11 -2.48 0.29
CA SER A 34 26.75 -2.16 -0.15
C SER A 34 26.10 -1.13 0.79
N ARG A 35 26.28 -1.30 2.10
CA ARG A 35 25.80 -0.33 3.11
C ARG A 35 26.45 1.04 2.95
N GLU A 36 27.77 1.09 2.74
CA GLU A 36 28.49 2.35 2.53
C GLU A 36 28.00 3.12 1.31
N ILE A 37 27.76 2.43 0.20
CA ILE A 37 27.24 3.07 -1.02
C ILE A 37 25.84 3.64 -0.75
N ILE A 38 24.97 2.90 -0.05
CA ILE A 38 23.65 3.40 0.29
C ILE A 38 23.74 4.65 1.18
N LEU A 39 24.61 4.63 2.19
CA LEU A 39 24.83 5.78 3.08
C LEU A 39 25.37 7.03 2.34
N LYS A 40 26.22 6.83 1.32
CA LYS A 40 26.73 7.94 0.50
C LYS A 40 25.68 8.54 -0.42
N ASN A 41 24.61 7.81 -0.73
CA ASN A 41 23.54 8.21 -1.64
C ASN A 41 22.19 8.36 -0.92
N LEU A 42 22.19 8.69 0.38
CA LEU A 42 20.95 8.84 1.15
C LEU A 42 19.95 9.79 0.51
N ASN A 43 20.43 10.87 -0.10
CA ASN A 43 19.58 11.87 -0.76
C ASN A 43 18.70 11.26 -1.86
N GLU A 44 19.18 10.22 -2.56
CA GLU A 44 18.40 9.49 -3.57
C GLU A 44 17.29 8.65 -2.95
N LEU A 45 17.49 8.14 -1.73
CA LEU A 45 16.49 7.33 -1.02
C LEU A 45 15.49 8.19 -0.24
N THR A 46 15.85 9.41 0.11
CA THR A 46 15.01 10.35 0.86
C THR A 46 14.30 11.36 -0.05
N ASP A 47 14.50 11.31 -1.36
CA ASP A 47 13.80 12.20 -2.29
C ASP A 47 12.29 11.89 -2.33
N THR A 48 11.50 12.84 -1.82
CA THR A 48 10.04 12.74 -1.72
C THR A 48 9.37 12.48 -3.07
N GLU A 49 9.82 13.12 -4.15
CA GLU A 49 9.18 12.96 -5.46
C GLU A 49 9.44 11.58 -6.05
N ARG A 50 10.66 11.07 -5.88
CA ARG A 50 11.00 9.69 -6.21
C ARG A 50 10.22 8.68 -5.38
N ILE A 51 10.13 8.86 -4.06
CA ILE A 51 9.33 7.99 -3.18
C ILE A 51 7.88 7.94 -3.67
N LYS A 52 7.25 9.09 -3.92
CA LYS A 52 5.88 9.16 -4.48
C LYS A 52 5.73 8.41 -5.80
N LYS A 53 6.77 8.42 -6.64
CA LYS A 53 6.74 7.75 -7.95
C LYS A 53 6.86 6.24 -7.82
N VAL A 54 7.66 5.76 -6.86
CA VAL A 54 7.87 4.32 -6.57
C VAL A 54 6.68 3.72 -5.82
N LEU A 55 6.06 4.48 -4.91
CA LEU A 55 4.86 4.05 -4.17
C LEU A 55 3.62 3.82 -5.04
N LYS A 56 3.67 4.18 -6.33
CA LYS A 56 2.64 3.77 -7.31
C LYS A 56 2.80 2.29 -7.64
N ALA A 57 2.33 1.44 -6.73
CA ALA A 57 2.27 0.00 -6.89
C ALA A 57 1.67 -0.34 -8.26
N LYS A 58 2.27 -1.29 -8.98
CA LYS A 58 1.71 -1.81 -10.23
C LYS A 58 1.03 -3.13 -9.96
N GLY A 59 0.03 -3.47 -10.77
CA GLY A 59 -0.70 -4.73 -10.66
C GLY A 59 -2.15 -4.56 -10.26
N PRO A 60 -2.84 -5.67 -9.93
CA PRO A 60 -4.26 -5.68 -9.62
C PRO A 60 -4.62 -4.77 -8.45
N TYR A 61 -5.83 -4.23 -8.46
CA TYR A 61 -6.29 -3.29 -7.45
C TYR A 61 -6.25 -3.84 -6.01
N SER A 62 -6.68 -5.09 -5.80
CA SER A 62 -6.58 -5.75 -4.48
C SER A 62 -5.14 -5.86 -3.98
N TYR A 63 -4.19 -6.12 -4.88
CA TYR A 63 -2.78 -6.17 -4.54
C TYR A 63 -2.24 -4.80 -4.13
N ARG A 64 -2.69 -3.73 -4.78
CA ARG A 64 -2.34 -2.35 -4.40
C ARG A 64 -2.90 -2.00 -3.02
N ILE A 65 -4.14 -2.41 -2.72
CA ILE A 65 -4.73 -2.26 -1.38
C ILE A 65 -3.88 -2.98 -0.34
N LEU A 66 -3.45 -4.21 -0.61
CA LEU A 66 -2.60 -4.95 0.31
C LEU A 66 -1.27 -4.22 0.56
N LEU A 67 -0.57 -3.79 -0.50
CA LEU A 67 0.70 -3.07 -0.38
C LEU A 67 0.55 -1.77 0.41
N SER A 68 -0.48 -0.96 0.11
CA SER A 68 -0.71 0.29 0.84
C SER A 68 -1.04 0.03 2.31
N THR A 69 -1.81 -1.02 2.60
CA THR A 69 -2.18 -1.41 3.97
C THR A 69 -0.98 -1.92 4.76
N ILE A 70 -0.10 -2.72 4.16
CA ILE A 70 1.15 -3.15 4.81
C ILE A 70 2.03 -1.94 5.16
N ILE A 71 2.17 -0.99 4.24
CA ILE A 71 2.95 0.24 4.49
C ILE A 71 2.31 1.07 5.62
N GLU A 72 0.99 1.25 5.60
CA GLU A 72 0.24 1.96 6.64
C GLU A 72 0.41 1.30 8.02
N VAL A 73 0.34 -0.02 8.09
CA VAL A 73 0.59 -0.81 9.30
C VAL A 73 2.03 -0.60 9.81
N LEU A 74 3.03 -0.71 8.93
CA LEU A 74 4.44 -0.58 9.31
C LEU A 74 4.80 0.83 9.79
N ILE A 75 4.25 1.88 9.16
CA ILE A 75 4.48 3.28 9.57
C ILE A 75 3.88 3.57 10.94
N ASN A 76 2.80 2.89 11.32
CA ASN A 76 2.13 3.09 12.60
C ASN A 76 2.68 2.22 13.73
N LYS A 77 3.62 1.30 13.45
CA LYS A 77 4.28 0.47 14.47
C LYS A 77 5.42 1.25 15.15
N PRO A 78 5.65 1.05 16.45
CA PRO A 78 6.83 1.58 17.13
C PRO A 78 8.11 1.21 16.39
N ASP A 79 9.02 2.17 16.23
CA ASP A 79 10.29 2.04 15.51
C ASP A 79 10.20 1.61 14.03
N ASN A 80 8.99 1.54 13.47
CA ASN A 80 8.71 1.01 12.12
C ASN A 80 9.21 -0.44 11.93
N MET A 81 9.21 -1.24 12.99
CA MET A 81 9.65 -2.63 12.98
C MET A 81 8.53 -3.56 13.44
N ALA A 82 8.40 -4.70 12.77
CA ALA A 82 7.46 -5.76 13.11
C ALA A 82 7.94 -7.08 12.52
N SER A 83 7.62 -8.18 13.19
CA SER A 83 7.73 -9.54 12.63
C SER A 83 6.67 -9.79 11.55
N GLU A 84 6.88 -10.80 10.71
CA GLU A 84 5.93 -11.19 9.65
C GLU A 84 4.53 -11.45 10.20
N ASP A 85 4.44 -12.15 11.34
CA ASP A 85 3.18 -12.47 11.99
C ASP A 85 2.50 -11.23 12.58
N GLU A 86 3.25 -10.30 13.17
CA GLU A 86 2.69 -9.03 13.66
C GLU A 86 2.17 -8.13 12.54
N VAL A 87 2.82 -8.15 11.37
CA VAL A 87 2.33 -7.43 10.18
C VAL A 87 1.04 -8.09 9.69
N TYR A 88 1.03 -9.42 9.57
CA TYR A 88 -0.16 -10.16 9.16
C TYR A 88 -1.36 -9.88 10.07
N GLU A 89 -1.20 -10.01 11.39
CA GLU A 89 -2.26 -9.76 12.35
C GLU A 89 -2.79 -8.33 12.25
N ALA A 90 -1.90 -7.34 12.11
CA ALA A 90 -2.28 -5.95 11.98
C ALA A 90 -3.00 -5.63 10.66
N VAL A 91 -2.58 -6.24 9.54
CA VAL A 91 -3.28 -6.13 8.25
C VAL A 91 -4.70 -6.69 8.35
N ILE A 92 -4.84 -7.91 8.91
CA ILE A 92 -6.15 -8.54 9.10
C ILE A 92 -7.05 -7.71 10.01
N GLN A 93 -6.49 -7.17 11.09
CA GLN A 93 -7.23 -6.33 12.02
C GLN A 93 -7.73 -5.06 11.34
N TYR A 94 -6.86 -4.39 10.57
CA TYR A 94 -7.24 -3.22 9.78
C TYR A 94 -8.34 -3.52 8.76
N GLU A 95 -8.22 -4.64 8.04
CA GLU A 95 -9.23 -5.06 7.07
C GLU A 95 -10.59 -5.33 7.73
N LYS A 96 -10.60 -6.01 8.89
CA LYS A 96 -11.82 -6.24 9.67
C LYS A 96 -12.46 -4.95 10.14
N GLU A 97 -11.67 -3.99 10.62
CA GLU A 97 -12.18 -2.68 11.03
C GLU A 97 -12.90 -1.97 9.88
N ILE A 98 -12.33 -1.97 8.67
CA ILE A 98 -12.98 -1.41 7.49
C ILE A 98 -14.30 -2.13 7.17
N LEU A 99 -14.32 -3.46 7.26
CA LEU A 99 -15.54 -4.24 7.06
C LEU A 99 -16.61 -3.94 8.11
N ASP A 100 -16.22 -3.68 9.35
CA ASP A 100 -17.15 -3.31 10.40
C ASP A 100 -17.70 -1.90 10.19
N PHE A 101 -16.87 -0.94 9.76
CA PHE A 101 -17.35 0.39 9.34
C PHE A 101 -18.31 0.32 8.15
N ALA A 102 -18.10 -0.62 7.22
CA ALA A 102 -18.99 -0.80 6.08
C ALA A 102 -20.39 -1.30 6.46
N LYS A 103 -20.51 -2.02 7.59
CA LYS A 103 -21.81 -2.46 8.13
C LYS A 103 -22.57 -1.35 8.82
N ASP A 104 -21.88 -0.29 9.27
CA ASP A 104 -22.51 0.86 9.90
C ASP A 104 -23.07 1.82 8.83
N PRO A 105 -24.41 1.91 8.66
CA PRO A 105 -25.02 2.78 7.67
C PRO A 105 -24.76 4.26 7.95
N ASP A 106 -24.42 4.63 9.19
CA ASP A 106 -24.18 5.99 9.61
C ASP A 106 -22.71 6.42 9.44
N PHE A 107 -21.79 5.51 9.09
CA PHE A 107 -20.36 5.83 9.02
C PHE A 107 -20.05 6.96 8.02
N LEU A 108 -20.77 6.97 6.90
CA LEU A 108 -20.60 7.94 5.82
C LEU A 108 -21.59 9.12 5.89
N LYS A 109 -22.36 9.28 6.98
CA LYS A 109 -23.45 10.28 7.03
C LYS A 109 -22.99 11.73 6.99
N TYR A 110 -21.76 12.00 7.40
CA TYR A 110 -21.17 13.35 7.42
C TYR A 110 -20.44 13.71 6.12
N GLU A 111 -20.27 12.74 5.23
CA GLU A 111 -19.68 12.96 3.92
C GLU A 111 -20.71 13.56 2.96
N ASN A 112 -20.22 14.24 1.92
CA ASN A 112 -21.10 14.81 0.91
C ASN A 112 -21.76 13.67 0.11
N SER A 113 -23.06 13.46 0.32
CA SER A 113 -23.82 12.37 -0.30
C SER A 113 -23.68 12.34 -1.82
N LYS A 114 -23.68 13.50 -2.48
CA LYS A 114 -23.53 13.60 -3.94
C LYS A 114 -22.15 13.14 -4.41
N ASN A 115 -21.09 13.48 -3.66
CA ASN A 115 -19.74 13.06 -4.00
C ASN A 115 -19.58 11.56 -3.82
N LEU A 116 -20.16 11.00 -2.74
CA LEU A 116 -20.17 9.55 -2.51
C LEU A 116 -20.93 8.80 -3.60
N GLU A 117 -22.10 9.29 -4.02
CA GLU A 117 -22.88 8.68 -5.11
C GLU A 117 -22.10 8.66 -6.42
N ILE A 118 -21.43 9.76 -6.77
CA ILE A 118 -20.59 9.82 -7.98
C ILE A 118 -19.47 8.78 -7.89
N LEU A 119 -18.74 8.74 -6.78
CA LEU A 119 -17.63 7.81 -6.62
C LEU A 119 -18.13 6.35 -6.63
N LYS A 120 -19.27 6.08 -6.00
CA LYS A 120 -19.91 4.77 -5.96
C LYS A 120 -20.28 4.28 -7.35
N ALA A 121 -20.94 5.13 -8.15
CA ALA A 121 -21.31 4.79 -9.51
C ALA A 121 -20.09 4.47 -10.38
N VAL A 122 -18.98 5.21 -10.20
CA VAL A 122 -17.73 4.93 -10.90
C VAL A 122 -17.14 3.58 -10.48
N PHE A 123 -17.16 3.25 -9.18
CA PHE A 123 -16.72 1.93 -8.72
C PHE A 123 -17.62 0.79 -9.20
N GLU A 124 -18.94 0.98 -9.23
CA GLU A 124 -19.87 -0.02 -9.76
C GLU A 124 -19.55 -0.36 -11.22
N VAL A 125 -19.25 0.64 -12.05
CA VAL A 125 -18.83 0.44 -13.45
C VAL A 125 -17.45 -0.20 -13.53
N ALA A 126 -16.47 0.31 -12.77
CA ALA A 126 -15.09 -0.19 -12.81
C ALA A 126 -14.93 -1.61 -12.23
N LEU A 127 -15.87 -2.06 -11.40
CA LEU A 127 -15.89 -3.40 -10.81
C LEU A 127 -16.71 -4.40 -11.63
N ASP A 128 -17.45 -3.94 -12.65
CA ASP A 128 -18.36 -4.77 -13.45
C ASP A 128 -17.60 -5.80 -14.31
N ASP A 129 -16.50 -5.37 -14.95
CA ASP A 129 -15.59 -6.25 -15.70
C ASP A 129 -14.60 -7.01 -14.80
N ARG A 130 -14.68 -6.76 -13.49
CA ARG A 130 -13.94 -7.42 -12.43
C ARG A 130 -12.41 -7.23 -12.50
N ILE A 131 -11.93 -6.29 -13.32
CA ILE A 131 -10.51 -5.96 -13.50
C ILE A 131 -10.37 -4.45 -13.63
N ILE A 132 -10.00 -3.78 -12.53
CA ILE A 132 -9.65 -2.37 -12.61
C ILE A 132 -8.25 -2.24 -13.23
N SER A 133 -8.19 -1.67 -14.44
CA SER A 133 -6.97 -1.37 -15.15
C SER A 133 -6.14 -0.29 -14.44
N ASN A 134 -4.85 -0.21 -14.76
CA ASN A 134 -3.98 0.82 -14.18
C ASN A 134 -4.46 2.26 -14.47
N GLU A 135 -5.10 2.47 -15.63
CA GLU A 135 -5.62 3.78 -16.04
C GLU A 135 -6.87 4.16 -15.24
N GLU A 136 -7.76 3.19 -15.01
CA GLU A 136 -8.94 3.37 -14.16
C GLU A 136 -8.56 3.62 -12.71
N VAL A 137 -7.55 2.93 -12.16
CA VAL A 137 -7.04 3.22 -10.82
C VAL A 137 -6.58 4.68 -10.72
N VAL A 138 -5.82 5.17 -11.70
CA VAL A 138 -5.33 6.56 -11.71
C VAL A 138 -6.50 7.55 -11.85
N LEU A 139 -7.50 7.22 -12.67
CA LEU A 139 -8.70 8.04 -12.82
C LEU A 139 -9.49 8.12 -11.50
N ILE A 140 -9.72 6.97 -10.85
CA ILE A 140 -10.42 6.86 -9.57
C ILE A 140 -9.67 7.63 -8.48
N GLU A 141 -8.35 7.48 -8.39
CA GLU A 141 -7.53 8.24 -7.42
C GLU A 141 -7.66 9.75 -7.62
N ARG A 142 -7.61 10.22 -8.88
CA ARG A 142 -7.77 11.64 -9.22
C ARG A 142 -9.18 12.13 -8.92
N LEU A 143 -10.20 11.34 -9.24
CA LEU A 143 -11.58 11.66 -8.95
C LEU A 143 -11.81 11.76 -7.45
N ARG A 144 -11.34 10.78 -6.68
CA ARG A 144 -11.37 10.79 -5.21
C ARG A 144 -10.77 12.07 -4.65
N MET A 145 -9.57 12.46 -5.10
CA MET A 145 -8.92 13.71 -4.66
C MET A 145 -9.75 14.95 -5.00
N LYS A 146 -10.41 14.98 -6.17
CA LYS A 146 -11.28 16.09 -6.59
C LYS A 146 -12.60 16.15 -5.82
N LEU A 147 -13.10 15.01 -5.36
CA LEU A 147 -14.30 14.88 -4.54
C LEU A 147 -14.01 15.03 -3.03
N GLU A 148 -12.75 15.19 -2.66
CA GLU A 148 -12.25 15.33 -1.28
C GLU A 148 -12.60 14.14 -0.36
N ILE A 149 -12.75 12.95 -0.94
CA ILE A 149 -13.09 11.74 -0.20
C ILE A 149 -11.82 11.09 0.36
N SER A 150 -11.82 10.79 1.66
CA SER A 150 -10.68 10.13 2.30
C SER A 150 -10.45 8.71 1.75
N GLU A 151 -9.21 8.22 1.86
CA GLU A 151 -8.89 6.86 1.39
C GLU A 151 -9.63 5.81 2.22
N ARG A 152 -9.72 6.03 3.54
CA ARG A 152 -10.52 5.19 4.44
C ARG A 152 -11.98 5.11 4.02
N ASN A 153 -12.61 6.25 3.72
CA ASN A 153 -14.02 6.27 3.28
C ASN A 153 -14.19 5.61 1.91
N THR A 154 -13.18 5.72 1.04
CA THR A 154 -13.14 4.98 -0.22
C THR A 154 -13.09 3.46 0.02
N LYS A 155 -12.23 2.98 0.92
CA LYS A 155 -12.16 1.55 1.29
C LYS A 155 -13.50 1.05 1.85
N VAL A 156 -14.15 1.83 2.71
CA VAL A 156 -15.49 1.53 3.24
C VAL A 156 -16.55 1.47 2.14
N LEU A 157 -16.53 2.40 1.19
CA LEU A 157 -17.45 2.40 0.04
C LEU A 157 -17.28 1.13 -0.81
N ILE A 158 -16.05 0.70 -1.07
CA ILE A 158 -15.76 -0.53 -1.82
C ILE A 158 -16.19 -1.78 -1.02
N ALA A 159 -16.03 -1.76 0.30
CA ALA A 159 -16.52 -2.83 1.18
C ALA A 159 -18.07 -2.94 1.14
N GLN A 160 -18.78 -1.82 1.06
CA GLN A 160 -20.24 -1.80 0.86
C GLN A 160 -20.66 -2.38 -0.50
N LEU A 161 -19.78 -2.30 -1.51
CA LEU A 161 -19.94 -2.94 -2.81
C LEU A 161 -19.44 -4.41 -2.84
N ASN A 162 -19.14 -5.00 -1.67
CA ASN A 162 -18.70 -6.38 -1.53
C ASN A 162 -17.39 -6.73 -2.28
N ASN A 163 -16.47 -5.76 -2.37
CA ASN A 163 -15.22 -5.87 -3.13
C ASN A 163 -13.96 -5.43 -2.35
N TYR A 164 -14.01 -5.41 -1.01
CA TYR A 164 -12.85 -5.04 -0.18
C TYR A 164 -12.56 -6.06 0.92
N PRO A 165 -11.29 -6.43 1.19
CA PRO A 165 -10.09 -6.05 0.45
C PRO A 165 -9.95 -6.88 -0.85
N GLN A 166 -10.67 -7.99 -0.93
CA GLN A 166 -10.88 -8.80 -2.11
C GLN A 166 -12.38 -8.96 -2.41
N LYS A 167 -12.68 -9.67 -3.50
CA LYS A 167 -14.06 -9.99 -3.87
C LYS A 167 -14.77 -10.73 -2.74
N SER A 168 -16.08 -10.51 -2.62
CA SER A 168 -16.89 -11.09 -1.54
C SER A 168 -16.44 -10.70 -0.14
N ASN A 169 -15.70 -9.59 -0.04
CA ASN A 169 -15.07 -9.12 1.18
C ASN A 169 -14.15 -10.16 1.87
N GLU A 170 -13.50 -11.02 1.06
CA GLU A 170 -12.52 -11.98 1.55
C GLU A 170 -11.25 -11.25 2.03
N LEU A 171 -10.78 -11.63 3.22
CA LEU A 171 -9.55 -11.11 3.82
C LEU A 171 -8.32 -11.70 3.12
N HIS A 172 -7.20 -10.97 3.15
CA HIS A 172 -5.96 -11.51 2.62
C HIS A 172 -5.46 -12.70 3.43
N SER A 173 -4.91 -13.70 2.76
CA SER A 173 -4.26 -14.85 3.41
C SER A 173 -2.84 -14.52 3.86
N HIS A 174 -2.33 -15.26 4.86
CA HIS A 174 -0.95 -15.14 5.34
C HIS A 174 0.08 -15.26 4.19
N ARG A 175 -0.16 -16.18 3.26
CA ARG A 175 0.66 -16.34 2.05
C ARG A 175 0.69 -15.09 1.18
N GLN A 176 -0.45 -14.43 0.97
CA GLN A 176 -0.51 -13.20 0.15
C GLN A 176 0.24 -12.06 0.84
N VAL A 177 0.10 -11.91 2.16
CA VAL A 177 0.85 -10.91 2.94
C VAL A 177 2.36 -11.17 2.83
N LYS A 178 2.78 -12.44 2.97
CA LYS A 178 4.18 -12.83 2.83
C LYS A 178 4.74 -12.54 1.43
N GLU A 179 4.00 -12.90 0.37
CA GLU A 179 4.40 -12.60 -1.01
C GLU A 179 4.50 -11.08 -1.23
N ALA A 180 3.55 -10.30 -0.72
CA ALA A 180 3.58 -8.84 -0.81
C ALA A 180 4.75 -8.20 -0.05
N LEU A 181 5.14 -8.75 1.10
CA LEU A 181 6.32 -8.31 1.87
C LEU A 181 7.65 -8.58 1.13
N ILE A 182 7.69 -9.61 0.28
CA ILE A 182 8.85 -9.89 -0.56
C ILE A 182 8.93 -8.88 -1.72
N ASP A 183 7.81 -8.43 -2.24
CA ASP A 183 7.74 -7.49 -3.36
C ASP A 183 7.98 -6.03 -2.95
N LEU A 184 7.69 -5.66 -1.70
CA LEU A 184 8.13 -4.41 -1.06
C LEU A 184 9.66 -4.31 -0.98
#